data_AF-A0A973L8Q8-F1
#
_entry.id   AF-A0A973L8Q8-F1
#
_cell.length_a   1.000
_cell.length_b   1.000
_cell.length_c   1.000
_cell.angle_alpha   90.00
_cell.angle_beta   90.00
_cell.angle_gamma   90.00
#
_symmetry.space_group_name_H-M   'P 1'
#
loop_
_entity.id
_entity.type
_entity.pdbx_description
1 polymer ?
#
loop_
_entity_poly.entity_id
_entity_poly.type
_entity_poly.pdbx_seq_one_letter_code
_entity_poly.pdbx_strand_id
1 'polypeptide(L)'
;MADGGRRNAWTLLTSHGHVLVEIARNPQARIRELSAVAGITERATAAIITDLEAAGYVTRSRVGRRNHYAVHLDLPFRHAAQRDLRVGPFLELLAEQPPARAADRDGAESGPDV
;
A
#
# COMPACT_ATOMS: atom_id res chain seq x y z
N MET A 1 -15.63 -1.24 -28.72
CA MET A 1 -14.32 -1.11 -29.39
C MET A 1 -13.55 -0.07 -28.58
N ALA A 2 -12.47 -0.51 -27.92
CA ALA A 2 -11.48 0.25 -27.11
C ALA A 2 -11.99 1.23 -26.03
N ASP A 3 -11.92 0.78 -24.77
CA ASP A 3 -11.91 1.61 -23.55
C ASP A 3 -10.76 2.63 -23.62
N GLY A 4 -11.11 3.91 -23.72
CA GLY A 4 -10.18 5.03 -23.81
C GLY A 4 -9.38 5.12 -22.52
N GLY A 5 -8.07 4.87 -22.63
CA GLY A 5 -7.17 4.66 -21.51
C GLY A 5 -7.39 5.61 -20.36
N ARG A 6 -7.68 5.04 -19.18
CA ARG A 6 -7.39 5.66 -17.88
C ARG A 6 -5.95 6.16 -17.97
N ARG A 7 -5.77 7.47 -18.19
CA ARG A 7 -4.48 8.13 -18.01
C ARG A 7 -3.99 7.65 -16.65
N ASN A 8 -2.89 6.89 -16.65
CA ASN A 8 -2.34 6.26 -15.47
C ASN A 8 -2.13 7.38 -14.45
N ALA A 9 -3.05 7.52 -13.49
CA ALA A 9 -3.03 8.63 -12.55
C ALA A 9 -1.71 8.52 -11.81
N TRP A 10 -0.86 9.54 -11.94
CA TRP A 10 0.45 9.49 -11.33
C TRP A 10 0.27 9.48 -9.81
N THR A 11 0.73 8.41 -9.17
CA THR A 11 0.77 8.28 -7.73
C THR A 11 2.15 8.66 -7.23
N LEU A 12 2.20 9.42 -6.13
CA LEU A 12 3.47 9.78 -5.49
C LEU A 12 4.16 8.55 -4.88
N LEU A 13 3.36 7.61 -4.36
CA LEU A 13 3.83 6.37 -3.76
C LEU A 13 3.92 5.25 -4.81
N THR A 14 5.02 4.49 -4.73
CA THR A 14 5.15 3.23 -5.45
C THR A 14 4.25 2.17 -4.83
N SER A 15 4.00 1.07 -5.55
CA SER A 15 3.26 -0.07 -5.00
C SER A 15 3.90 -0.64 -3.73
N HIS A 16 5.23 -0.68 -3.63
CA HIS A 16 5.92 -1.08 -2.40
C HIS A 16 5.61 -0.15 -1.23
N GLY A 17 5.62 1.17 -1.46
CA GLY A 17 5.28 2.16 -0.44
C GLY A 17 3.83 2.02 0.05
N HIS A 18 2.89 1.86 -0.88
CA HIS A 18 1.48 1.63 -0.55
C HIS A 18 1.28 0.35 0.27
N VAL A 19 1.85 -0.78 -0.16
CA VAL A 19 1.72 -2.04 0.58
C VAL A 19 2.34 -1.94 1.98
N LEU A 20 3.49 -1.27 2.11
CA LEU A 20 4.14 -1.09 3.41
C LEU A 20 3.27 -0.27 4.38
N VAL A 21 2.65 0.81 3.91
CA VAL A 21 1.71 1.63 4.70
C VAL A 21 0.50 0.80 5.13
N GLU A 22 -0.08 0.02 4.22
CA GLU A 22 -1.25 -0.81 4.54
C GLU A 22 -0.93 -1.92 5.56
N ILE A 23 0.27 -2.51 5.49
CA ILE A 23 0.73 -3.45 6.51
C ILE A 23 0.93 -2.75 7.86
N ALA A 24 1.46 -1.53 7.87
CA ALA A 24 1.62 -0.74 9.09
C ALA A 24 0.26 -0.40 9.74
N ARG A 25 -0.76 -0.10 8.92
CA ARG A 25 -2.15 0.14 9.39
C ARG A 25 -2.81 -1.12 9.94
N ASN A 26 -2.62 -2.26 9.27
CA ASN A 26 -3.20 -3.53 9.69
C ASN A 26 -2.17 -4.67 9.58
N PRO A 27 -1.43 -4.94 10.67
CA PRO A 27 -0.45 -6.03 10.75
C PRO A 27 -1.02 -7.44 10.47
N GLN A 28 -2.35 -7.61 10.52
CA GLN A 28 -3.05 -8.88 10.29
C GLN A 28 -3.75 -8.93 8.93
N ALA A 29 -3.52 -7.95 8.06
CA ALA A 29 -4.15 -7.85 6.76
C ALA A 29 -3.84 -9.08 5.89
N ARG A 30 -4.84 -9.54 5.15
CA ARG A 30 -4.68 -10.62 4.18
C ARG A 30 -4.13 -10.06 2.88
N ILE A 31 -3.41 -10.88 2.11
CA ILE A 31 -2.90 -10.48 0.78
C ILE A 31 -4.00 -9.90 -0.11
N ARG A 32 -5.20 -10.50 -0.09
CA ARG A 32 -6.37 -9.99 -0.82
C ARG A 32 -6.84 -8.60 -0.41
N GLU A 33 -6.69 -8.24 0.87
CA GLU A 33 -7.08 -6.92 1.39
C GLU A 33 -6.03 -5.90 0.95
N LEU A 34 -4.75 -6.24 1.13
CA LEU A 34 -3.62 -5.42 0.67
C LEU A 34 -3.66 -5.16 -0.85
N SER A 35 -3.95 -6.20 -1.65
CA SER A 35 -4.02 -6.07 -3.10
C SER A 35 -5.17 -5.20 -3.56
N ALA A 36 -6.33 -5.31 -2.90
CA ALA A 36 -7.51 -4.51 -3.20
C ALA A 36 -7.26 -3.02 -2.91
N VAL A 37 -6.64 -2.69 -1.77
CA VAL A 37 -6.35 -1.30 -1.40
C VAL A 37 -5.22 -0.72 -2.27
N ALA A 38 -4.17 -1.50 -2.55
CA ALA A 38 -3.05 -1.06 -3.38
C ALA A 38 -3.37 -1.03 -4.90
N GLY A 39 -4.53 -1.54 -5.32
CA GLY A 39 -4.94 -1.55 -6.72
C GLY A 39 -4.10 -2.45 -7.63
N ILE A 40 -3.50 -3.51 -7.08
CA ILE A 40 -2.63 -4.45 -7.79
C ILE A 40 -3.11 -5.90 -7.63
N THR A 41 -2.50 -6.84 -8.34
CA THR A 41 -2.86 -8.26 -8.22
C THR A 41 -2.36 -8.86 -6.90
N GLU A 42 -3.01 -9.93 -6.43
CA GLU A 42 -2.54 -10.68 -5.26
C GLU A 42 -1.11 -11.23 -5.46
N ARG A 43 -0.80 -11.69 -6.69
CA ARG A 43 0.55 -12.15 -7.03
C ARG A 43 1.59 -11.04 -6.93
N ALA A 44 1.28 -9.85 -7.45
CA ALA A 44 2.17 -8.68 -7.32
C ALA A 44 2.34 -8.27 -5.86
N THR A 45 1.27 -8.31 -5.08
CA THR A 45 1.30 -8.03 -3.64
C THR A 45 2.20 -9.02 -2.90
N ALA A 46 2.09 -10.31 -3.20
CA ALA A 46 2.94 -11.35 -2.59
C ALA A 46 4.43 -11.16 -2.95
N ALA A 47 4.74 -10.78 -4.19
CA ALA A 47 6.10 -10.45 -4.61
C ALA A 47 6.63 -9.24 -3.84
N ILE A 48 5.84 -8.16 -3.74
CA ILE A 48 6.21 -6.96 -2.98
C ILE A 48 6.46 -7.28 -1.50
N ILE A 49 5.61 -8.10 -0.87
CA ILE A 49 5.83 -8.51 0.52
C ILE A 49 7.16 -9.25 0.66
N THR A 50 7.49 -10.13 -0.29
CA THR A 50 8.77 -10.85 -0.32
C THR A 50 9.95 -9.88 -0.49
N ASP A 51 9.82 -8.86 -1.33
CA ASP A 51 10.84 -7.83 -1.50
C ASP A 51 11.03 -7.00 -0.21
N LEU A 52 9.94 -6.67 0.49
CA LEU A 52 9.95 -5.95 1.76
C LEU A 52 10.54 -6.81 2.89
N GLU A 53 10.28 -8.12 2.90
CA GLU A 53 10.91 -9.10 3.79
C GLU A 53 12.42 -9.17 3.54
N ALA A 54 12.83 -9.34 2.27
CA ALA A 54 14.25 -9.37 1.88
C ALA A 54 14.97 -8.04 2.19
N ALA A 55 14.24 -6.93 2.19
CA ALA A 55 14.74 -5.62 2.59
C ALA A 55 14.89 -5.45 4.11
N GLY A 56 14.27 -6.34 4.89
CA GLY A 56 14.15 -6.21 6.33
C GLY A 56 13.06 -5.25 6.80
N TYR A 57 12.26 -4.63 5.92
CA TYR A 57 11.18 -3.70 6.34
C TYR A 57 10.03 -4.41 7.04
N VAL A 58 9.79 -5.68 6.71
CA VAL A 58 8.71 -6.48 7.28
C VAL A 58 9.24 -7.85 7.68
N THR A 59 8.81 -8.34 8.84
CA THR A 59 8.91 -9.75 9.20
C THR A 59 7.53 -10.39 9.17
N ARG A 60 7.38 -11.52 8.49
CA ARG A 60 6.14 -12.31 8.51
C ARG A 60 6.28 -13.50 9.45
N SER A 61 5.36 -13.61 10.39
CA SER A 61 5.18 -14.79 11.23
C SER A 61 3.81 -15.41 10.98
N ARG A 62 3.70 -16.73 11.14
CA ARG A 62 2.43 -17.43 11.04
C ARG A 62 1.85 -17.61 12.44
N VAL A 63 0.73 -16.94 12.70
CA VAL A 63 -0.01 -17.05 13.97
C VAL A 63 -1.30 -17.82 13.67
N GLY A 64 -1.26 -19.14 13.92
CA GLY A 64 -2.35 -20.06 13.59
C GLY A 64 -2.61 -20.16 12.09
N ARG A 65 -3.82 -19.76 11.65
CA ARG A 65 -4.24 -19.77 10.23
C ARG A 65 -3.94 -18.45 9.50
N ARG A 66 -3.41 -17.43 10.18
CA ARG A 66 -3.19 -16.10 9.62
C ARG A 66 -1.72 -15.73 9.63
N ASN A 67 -1.32 -14.93 8.65
CA ASN A 67 -0.04 -14.25 8.70
C ASN A 67 -0.18 -13.03 9.60
N HIS A 68 0.86 -12.77 10.38
CA HIS A 68 1.05 -11.56 11.13
C HIS A 68 2.34 -10.92 10.63
N TYR A 69 2.28 -9.63 10.32
CA TYR A 69 3.42 -8.85 9.85
C TYR A 69 3.91 -7.95 10.98
N ALA A 70 5.22 -7.87 11.16
CA ALA A 70 5.85 -6.87 12.02
C ALA A 70 6.62 -5.91 11.12
N VAL A 71 6.35 -4.61 11.23
CA VAL A 71 7.03 -3.57 10.45
C VAL A 71 8.21 -3.04 11.25
N HIS A 72 9.37 -2.90 10.60
CA HIS A 72 10.59 -2.38 11.21
C HIS A 72 10.73 -0.89 10.88
N LEU A 73 10.35 -0.04 11.83
CA LEU A 73 10.28 1.42 11.68
C LEU A 73 11.65 2.10 11.66
N ASP A 74 12.67 1.44 12.21
CA ASP A 74 14.02 2.01 12.35
C ASP A 74 14.87 1.96 11.08
N LEU A 75 14.38 1.28 10.03
CA LEU A 75 15.14 1.16 8.79
C LEU A 75 15.15 2.45 7.99
N PRO A 76 16.30 2.82 7.39
CA PRO A 76 16.39 3.99 6.54
C PRO A 76 15.65 3.77 5.22
N PHE A 77 15.34 4.85 4.51
CA PHE A 77 14.91 4.74 3.11
C PHE A 77 16.04 4.19 2.23
N ARG A 78 15.69 3.32 1.28
CA ARG A 78 16.64 2.65 0.37
C ARG A 78 17.38 3.60 -0.58
N HIS A 79 16.76 4.71 -0.94
CA HIS A 79 17.33 5.63 -1.92
C HIS A 79 18.43 6.48 -1.28
N ALA A 80 19.57 6.62 -1.98
CA ALA A 80 20.79 7.22 -1.41
C ALA A 80 20.57 8.62 -0.86
N ALA A 81 19.68 9.41 -1.47
CA ALA A 81 19.34 10.75 -1.03
C ALA A 81 18.54 10.82 0.28
N GLN A 82 18.04 9.68 0.79
CA GLN A 82 17.23 9.61 2.02
C GLN A 82 17.79 8.59 3.03
N ARG A 83 19.06 8.20 2.93
CA ARG A 83 19.67 7.20 3.83
C ARG A 83 19.68 7.60 5.31
N ASP A 84 19.62 8.90 5.59
CA ASP A 84 19.56 9.42 6.97
C ASP A 84 18.12 9.53 7.51
N LEU A 85 17.11 9.28 6.66
CA LEU A 85 15.71 9.32 7.03
C LEU A 85 15.21 7.91 7.33
N ARG A 86 14.62 7.74 8.52
CA ARG A 86 13.95 6.49 8.91
C ARG A 86 12.57 6.39 8.25
N VAL A 87 12.15 5.17 7.96
CA VAL A 87 10.82 4.90 7.39
C VAL A 87 9.70 5.08 8.43
N GLY A 88 10.02 4.99 9.72
CA GLY A 88 9.07 5.13 10.83
C GLY A 88 8.20 6.38 10.80
N PRO A 89 8.76 7.60 10.86
CA PRO A 89 7.98 8.84 10.84
C PRO A 89 7.08 8.98 9.60
N PHE A 90 7.53 8.45 8.46
CA PHE A 90 6.74 8.41 7.24
C PHE A 90 5.53 7.46 7.36
N LEU A 91 5.74 6.29 7.96
CA LEU A 91 4.65 5.34 8.20
C LEU A 91 3.68 5.83 9.26
N GLU A 92 4.16 6.47 10.33
CA GLU A 92 3.29 7.08 11.34
C GLU A 92 2.36 8.12 10.70
N LEU A 93 2.92 9.06 9.92
CA LEU A 93 2.16 10.10 9.22
C LEU A 93 1.05 9.52 8.32
N LEU A 94 1.33 8.42 7.61
CA LEU A 94 0.37 7.84 6.68
C LEU A 94 -0.56 6.82 7.33
N ALA A 95 -0.10 6.07 8.32
CA ALA A 95 -0.88 5.03 8.98
C ALA A 95 -1.90 5.59 9.97
N GLU A 96 -1.68 6.80 10.51
CA GLU A 96 -2.65 7.52 11.36
C GLU A 96 -3.92 7.94 10.61
N GLN A 97 -3.87 8.03 9.29
CA GLN A 97 -5.07 8.31 8.49
C GLN A 97 -5.84 7.00 8.25
N PRO A 98 -7.13 6.90 8.65
CA PRO A 98 -7.96 5.76 8.27
C PRO A 98 -7.95 5.64 6.74
N PRO A 99 -7.96 4.42 6.17
CA PRO A 99 -7.92 4.26 4.72
C PRO A 99 -9.04 5.11 4.12
N ALA A 100 -8.67 6.06 3.25
CA ALA A 100 -9.62 6.89 2.54
C ALA A 100 -10.63 5.93 1.91
N ARG A 101 -11.86 5.97 2.42
CA ARG A 101 -12.89 4.97 2.15
C ARG A 101 -13.33 5.12 0.72
N ALA A 102 -12.57 4.58 -0.24
CA ALA A 102 -12.83 4.60 -1.68
C ALA A 102 -13.72 5.79 -2.09
N ALA A 103 -13.34 7.00 -1.71
CA ALA A 103 -14.22 8.15 -1.82
C ALA A 103 -14.36 8.47 -3.31
N ASP A 104 -15.61 8.51 -3.74
CA ASP A 104 -16.13 8.81 -5.06
C ASP A 104 -15.72 7.91 -6.22
N ARG A 105 -16.44 6.79 -6.34
CA ARG A 105 -16.83 6.26 -7.65
C ARG A 105 -18.34 6.01 -7.78
N ASP A 106 -19.17 6.72 -7.02
CA ASP A 106 -20.62 6.73 -7.20
C ASP A 106 -21.21 8.00 -6.57
N GLY A 107 -21.56 9.00 -7.40
CA GLY A 107 -22.35 10.14 -6.92
C GLY A 107 -22.25 11.40 -7.79
N ALA A 108 -23.34 11.68 -8.52
CA ALA A 108 -23.60 12.87 -9.33
C ALA A 108 -22.73 12.97 -10.61
N GLU A 109 -23.30 13.10 -11.81
CA GLU A 109 -24.28 14.12 -12.17
C GLU A 109 -25.38 13.54 -13.08
N SER A 110 -26.63 13.68 -12.63
CA SER A 110 -27.81 13.64 -13.50
C SER A 110 -28.07 15.03 -14.08
N GLY A 111 -27.79 15.17 -15.38
CA GLY A 111 -28.55 15.90 -16.41
C GLY A 111 -28.46 17.43 -16.46
N PRO A 112 -29.02 18.07 -17.51
CA PRO A 112 -29.14 17.64 -18.92
C PRO A 112 -28.78 18.77 -19.94
N ASP A 113 -28.88 18.42 -21.23
CA ASP A 113 -29.09 19.28 -22.42
C ASP A 113 -28.14 20.46 -22.72
N VAL A 114 -27.29 20.27 -23.74
CA VAL A 114 -27.39 20.95 -25.06
C VAL A 114 -26.44 20.27 -26.07
#